data_AF-A0A7G3ZAF3-F1
#
_entry.id   AF-A0A7G3ZAF3-F1
#
_cell.length_a   1.000
_cell.length_b   1.000
_cell.length_c   1.000
_cell.angle_alpha   90.00
_cell.angle_beta   90.00
_cell.angle_gamma   90.00
#
_symmetry.space_group_name_H-M   'P 1'
#
loop_
_entity.id
_entity.type
_entity.pdbx_description
1 polymer ?
#
loop_
_entity_poly.entity_id
_entity_poly.type
_entity_poly.pdbx_seq_one_letter_code
_entity_poly.pdbx_strand_id
1 'polypeptide(L)'
;MYDAILEGGRRELPWLLVDDSVLSPATAVARRPWSNHTHILCKIGMTTNRSVSARLQQWQHACKHPVVNLTPETVEPLLSTQRNRETTLSRLLSKLTISRSKTPTCRRELNVPSYKDGGFWVAARGSLSLPMVENAIHRHLWARLGQGLVYCYGCDSDGPKRHKEWFRLPISELPRLFRTVDSFCRGVSDS
;
A
#
# COMPACT_ATOMS: atom_id res chain seq x y z
N MET A 1 -5.18 -11.07 3.91
CA MET A 1 -5.54 -9.66 4.16
C MET A 1 -6.44 -9.16 3.05
N TYR A 2 -5.94 -9.15 1.80
CA TYR A 2 -6.68 -8.74 0.61
C TYR A 2 -8.05 -9.44 0.49
N ASP A 3 -8.10 -10.77 0.44
CA ASP A 3 -9.36 -11.52 0.27
C ASP A 3 -10.34 -11.24 1.42
N ALA A 4 -9.84 -11.22 2.66
CA ALA A 4 -10.65 -10.91 3.82
C ALA A 4 -11.28 -9.50 3.76
N ILE A 5 -10.57 -8.51 3.19
CA ILE A 5 -11.13 -7.18 2.98
C ILE A 5 -12.26 -7.25 1.95
N LEU A 6 -12.07 -7.99 0.85
CA LEU A 6 -13.07 -8.12 -0.22
C LEU A 6 -14.32 -8.88 0.22
N GLU A 7 -14.15 -9.98 0.97
CA GLU A 7 -15.23 -10.79 1.54
C GLU A 7 -15.93 -10.09 2.71
N GLY A 8 -15.40 -8.94 3.14
CA GLY A 8 -15.89 -8.20 4.29
C GLY A 8 -15.64 -8.89 5.63
N GLY A 9 -14.85 -9.95 5.66
CA GLY A 9 -14.45 -10.67 6.87
C GLY A 9 -13.46 -9.89 7.73
N ARG A 10 -13.38 -10.27 9.01
CA ARG A 10 -12.27 -9.89 9.88
C ARG A 10 -11.28 -11.06 9.90
N ARG A 11 -10.08 -10.82 9.40
CA ARG A 11 -8.99 -11.78 9.54
C ARG A 11 -7.94 -11.16 10.44
N GLU A 12 -7.89 -11.65 11.67
CA GLU A 12 -6.76 -11.41 12.53
C GLU A 12 -5.55 -12.12 11.94
N LEU A 13 -4.44 -11.40 11.87
CA LEU A 13 -3.17 -11.93 11.42
C LEU A 13 -2.28 -11.97 12.66
N PRO A 14 -2.37 -13.03 13.49
CA PRO A 14 -1.69 -13.09 14.78
C PRO A 14 -0.16 -13.04 14.64
N TRP A 15 0.35 -13.46 13.48
CA TRP A 15 1.76 -13.38 13.11
C TRP A 15 2.19 -11.98 12.62
N LEU A 16 1.24 -11.06 12.39
CA LEU A 16 1.50 -9.70 11.91
C LEU A 16 1.30 -8.70 13.03
N LEU A 17 2.40 -8.27 13.63
CA LEU A 17 2.42 -7.17 14.59
C LEU A 17 2.85 -5.88 13.89
N VAL A 18 2.11 -4.80 14.15
CA VAL A 18 2.43 -3.46 13.65
C VAL A 18 2.90 -2.58 14.81
N ASP A 19 3.97 -1.85 14.57
CA ASP A 19 4.50 -0.81 15.45
C ASP A 19 4.17 0.57 14.85
N ASP A 20 3.43 1.38 15.61
CA ASP A 20 3.02 2.73 15.19
C ASP A 20 3.78 3.84 15.96
N SER A 21 4.84 3.50 16.69
CA SER A 21 5.62 4.45 17.52
C SER A 21 6.11 5.68 16.76
N VAL A 22 6.38 5.55 15.45
CA VAL A 22 6.82 6.66 14.59
C VAL A 22 5.69 7.63 14.26
N LEU A 23 4.42 7.19 14.26
CA LEU A 23 3.26 8.00 13.90
C LEU A 23 2.66 8.77 15.06
N SER A 24 2.81 8.27 16.28
CA SER A 24 2.22 8.90 17.45
C SER A 24 3.14 8.71 18.66
N PRO A 25 4.15 9.58 18.84
CA PRO A 25 5.11 9.47 19.93
C PRO A 25 4.45 9.51 21.32
N ALA A 26 3.32 10.22 21.45
CA ALA A 26 2.53 10.33 22.67
C ALA A 26 1.71 9.07 23.01
N THR A 27 1.47 8.21 22.02
CA THR A 27 0.79 6.91 22.16
C THR A 27 1.74 5.83 21.65
N ALA A 28 2.89 5.71 22.30
CA ALA A 28 3.82 4.56 22.20
C ALA A 28 3.15 3.27 22.71
N VAL A 29 1.97 2.95 22.17
CA VAL A 29 1.16 1.81 22.51
C VAL A 29 1.88 0.57 22.00
N ALA A 30 1.90 -0.42 22.89
CA ALA A 30 2.42 -1.75 22.65
C ALA A 30 2.07 -2.29 21.26
N ARG A 31 3.04 -3.03 20.68
CA ARG A 31 2.91 -3.80 19.44
C ARG A 31 1.51 -4.40 19.35
N ARG A 32 0.74 -4.00 18.34
CA ARG A 32 -0.67 -4.41 18.24
C ARG A 32 -0.86 -5.42 17.11
N PRO A 33 -1.72 -6.44 17.32
CA PRO A 33 -2.19 -7.28 16.24
C PRO A 33 -2.91 -6.45 15.16
N TRP A 34 -2.78 -6.87 13.90
CA TRP A 34 -3.54 -6.27 12.81
C TRP A 34 -5.05 -6.52 12.94
N SER A 35 -5.87 -5.47 12.91
CA SER A 35 -7.33 -5.57 13.09
C SER A 35 -8.16 -4.60 12.22
N ASN A 36 -7.54 -3.84 11.32
CA ASN A 36 -8.22 -2.75 10.60
C ASN A 36 -8.61 -3.16 9.17
N HIS A 37 -9.89 -2.95 8.81
CA HIS A 37 -10.47 -3.29 7.51
C HIS A 37 -10.59 -2.11 6.53
N THR A 38 -10.30 -0.89 6.98
CA THR A 38 -10.23 0.32 6.15
C THR A 38 -8.81 0.64 5.73
N HIS A 39 -7.84 -0.07 6.30
CA HIS A 39 -6.42 0.05 6.00
C HIS A 39 -5.92 -1.21 5.30
N ILE A 40 -4.81 -1.05 4.60
CA ILE A 40 -4.04 -2.12 3.99
C ILE A 40 -2.56 -1.92 4.34
N LEU A 41 -1.82 -3.03 4.35
CA LEU A 41 -0.39 -3.02 4.54
C LEU A 41 0.29 -3.27 3.19
N CYS A 42 1.06 -2.28 2.73
CA CYS A 42 1.73 -2.31 1.43
C CYS A 42 3.24 -2.38 1.63
N LYS A 43 3.89 -3.35 0.98
CA LYS A 43 5.34 -3.37 0.85
C LYS A 43 5.71 -2.60 -0.41
N ILE A 44 6.74 -1.77 -0.35
CA ILE A 44 7.33 -1.14 -1.53
C ILE A 44 8.77 -1.58 -1.60
N GLY A 45 9.14 -2.21 -2.71
CA GLY A 45 10.52 -2.59 -2.97
C GLY A 45 10.81 -2.57 -4.46
N MET A 46 12.07 -2.33 -4.80
CA MET A 46 12.54 -2.41 -6.18
C MET A 46 13.21 -3.75 -6.47
N THR A 47 13.32 -4.07 -7.76
CA THR A 47 13.94 -5.30 -8.23
C THR A 47 14.59 -5.07 -9.59
N THR A 48 15.74 -5.72 -9.79
CA THR A 48 16.39 -5.86 -11.11
C THR A 48 16.02 -7.18 -11.80
N ASN A 49 15.24 -8.04 -11.14
CA ASN A 49 14.74 -9.28 -11.74
C ASN A 49 13.94 -8.98 -13.01
N ARG A 50 14.07 -9.87 -14.00
CA ARG A 50 13.37 -9.75 -15.29
C ARG A 50 11.84 -9.80 -15.19
N SER A 51 11.29 -10.37 -14.11
CA SER A 51 9.85 -10.42 -13.87
C SER A 51 9.50 -10.06 -12.43
N VAL A 52 8.39 -9.32 -12.28
CA VAL A 52 7.82 -8.98 -10.97
C VAL A 52 7.33 -10.25 -10.25
N SER A 53 6.76 -11.21 -10.98
CA SER A 53 6.30 -12.47 -10.41
C SER A 53 7.41 -13.26 -9.70
N ALA A 54 8.62 -13.33 -10.30
CA ALA A 54 9.76 -14.00 -9.66
C ALA A 54 10.17 -13.29 -8.36
N ARG A 55 10.13 -11.95 -8.33
CA ARG A 55 10.41 -11.19 -7.11
C ARG A 55 9.36 -11.44 -6.02
N LEU A 56 8.09 -11.49 -6.38
CA LEU A 56 7.01 -11.79 -5.44
C LEU A 56 7.16 -13.21 -4.85
N GLN A 57 7.50 -14.20 -5.68
CA GLN A 57 7.78 -15.56 -5.22
C GLN A 57 8.96 -15.62 -4.24
N GLN A 58 10.03 -14.88 -4.51
CA GLN A 58 11.17 -14.76 -3.57
C GLN A 58 10.70 -14.21 -2.21
N TRP A 59 9.85 -13.18 -2.21
CA TRP A 59 9.30 -12.64 -0.97
C TRP A 59 8.37 -13.61 -0.25
N GLN A 60 7.49 -14.32 -0.97
CA GLN A 60 6.62 -15.35 -0.37
C GLN A 60 7.46 -16.46 0.25
N HIS A 61 8.51 -16.92 -0.45
CA HIS A 61 9.38 -17.97 0.04
C HIS A 61 10.19 -17.54 1.26
N ALA A 62 10.69 -16.29 1.26
CA ALA A 62 11.47 -15.75 2.37
C ALA A 62 10.62 -15.41 3.59
N CYS A 63 9.41 -14.88 3.39
CA CYS A 63 8.54 -14.46 4.50
C CYS A 63 7.56 -15.56 4.93
N LYS A 64 7.45 -16.66 4.19
CA LYS A 64 6.49 -17.77 4.39
C LYS A 64 5.03 -17.31 4.48
N HIS A 65 4.70 -16.22 3.78
CA HIS A 65 3.37 -15.63 3.78
C HIS A 65 2.94 -15.29 2.36
N PRO A 66 1.64 -15.47 2.01
CA PRO A 66 1.13 -15.08 0.71
C PRO A 66 1.18 -13.55 0.59
N VAL A 67 1.79 -13.07 -0.49
CA VAL A 67 1.70 -11.67 -0.93
C VAL A 67 0.88 -11.57 -2.20
N VAL A 68 0.09 -10.51 -2.29
CA VAL A 68 -0.72 -10.16 -3.46
C VAL A 68 -0.07 -8.96 -4.13
N ASN A 69 0.07 -9.01 -5.45
CA ASN A 69 0.53 -7.85 -6.19
C ASN A 69 -0.56 -6.79 -6.22
N LEU A 70 -0.22 -5.56 -5.83
CA LEU A 70 -1.13 -4.43 -5.99
C LEU A 70 -0.94 -3.87 -7.39
N THR A 71 -1.98 -4.03 -8.20
CA THR A 71 -2.08 -3.54 -9.57
C THR A 71 -3.28 -2.58 -9.65
N PRO A 72 -3.37 -1.71 -10.66
CA PRO A 72 -4.55 -0.86 -10.84
C PRO A 72 -5.86 -1.69 -10.83
N GLU A 73 -5.83 -2.89 -11.41
CA GLU A 73 -6.95 -3.82 -11.48
C GLU A 73 -7.30 -4.44 -10.12
N THR A 74 -6.33 -4.73 -9.26
CA THR A 74 -6.59 -5.28 -7.90
C THR A 74 -6.94 -4.19 -6.88
N VAL A 75 -6.60 -2.94 -7.16
CA VAL A 75 -6.97 -1.80 -6.30
C VAL A 75 -8.45 -1.44 -6.44
N GLU A 76 -9.03 -1.50 -7.64
CA GLU A 76 -10.42 -1.11 -7.89
C GLU A 76 -11.44 -1.90 -7.03
N PRO A 77 -11.36 -3.24 -6.91
CA PRO A 77 -12.21 -4.00 -6.01
C PRO A 77 -12.12 -3.52 -4.55
N LEU A 78 -10.91 -3.26 -4.05
CA LEU A 78 -10.71 -2.78 -2.68
C LEU A 78 -11.41 -1.43 -2.43
N LEU A 79 -11.30 -0.50 -3.38
CA LEU A 79 -11.95 0.80 -3.32
C LEU A 79 -13.47 0.67 -3.37
N SER A 80 -13.98 -0.22 -4.22
CA SER A 80 -15.42 -0.47 -4.37
C SER A 80 -16.03 -1.03 -3.08
N THR A 81 -15.33 -1.96 -2.40
CA THR A 81 -15.78 -2.54 -1.15
C THR A 81 -15.81 -1.51 -0.01
N GLN A 82 -14.88 -0.55 0.02
CA GLN A 82 -14.93 0.55 0.99
C GLN A 82 -16.14 1.46 0.76
N ARG A 83 -16.40 1.86 -0.48
CA ARG A 83 -17.56 2.72 -0.82
C ARG A 83 -18.89 2.06 -0.46
N ASN A 84 -19.03 0.78 -0.73
CA ASN A 84 -20.26 0.03 -0.44
C ASN A 84 -20.50 -0.18 1.06
N ARG A 85 -19.46 -0.02 1.89
CA ARG A 85 -19.56 -0.10 3.36
C ARG A 85 -19.97 1.20 4.03
N GLU A 86 -20.05 2.31 3.28
CA GLU A 86 -20.64 3.54 3.80
C GLU A 86 -22.11 3.30 4.16
N THR A 87 -22.51 3.67 5.38
CA THR A 87 -23.84 3.36 5.90
C THR A 87 -24.94 4.00 5.06
N THR A 88 -26.15 3.42 5.10
CA THR A 88 -27.34 3.96 4.42
C THR A 88 -27.59 5.43 4.79
N LEU A 89 -27.30 5.82 6.05
CA LEU A 89 -27.38 7.20 6.52
C LEU A 89 -26.30 8.09 5.89
N SER A 90 -25.04 7.66 5.84
CA SER A 90 -23.96 8.39 5.14
C SER A 90 -24.32 8.62 3.66
N ARG A 91 -24.93 7.62 3.01
CA ARG A 91 -25.41 7.70 1.62
C ARG A 91 -26.65 8.59 1.43
N LEU A 92 -27.49 8.73 2.45
CA LEU A 92 -28.64 9.63 2.43
C LEU A 92 -28.20 11.08 2.69
N LEU A 93 -27.29 11.29 3.64
CA LEU A 93 -26.72 12.61 3.96
C LEU A 93 -25.81 13.15 2.84
N SER A 94 -25.08 12.28 2.13
CA SER A 94 -24.29 12.69 0.96
C SER A 94 -25.16 13.22 -0.19
N LYS A 95 -26.43 12.82 -0.26
CA LYS A 95 -27.42 13.36 -1.20
C LYS A 95 -28.03 14.70 -0.76
N LEU A 96 -27.90 15.07 0.51
CA LEU A 96 -28.34 16.38 1.04
C LEU A 96 -27.25 17.44 0.93
N THR A 97 -26.04 17.05 0.53
CA THR A 97 -24.97 18.00 0.25
C THR A 97 -25.14 18.52 -1.17
N ILE A 98 -25.45 19.82 -1.34
CA ILE A 98 -25.52 20.47 -2.66
C ILE A 98 -24.10 20.49 -3.25
N SER A 99 -23.72 19.42 -3.93
CA SER A 99 -22.47 19.32 -4.65
C SER A 99 -22.65 19.99 -6.01
N ARG A 100 -22.11 21.21 -6.17
CA ARG A 100 -21.90 21.77 -7.50
C ARG A 100 -20.89 20.86 -8.23
N SER A 101 -21.30 20.42 -9.42
CA SER A 101 -20.66 19.43 -10.29
C SER A 101 -20.99 17.96 -9.98
N LYS A 102 -21.90 17.41 -10.80
CA LYS A 102 -21.89 16.00 -11.16
C LYS A 102 -20.66 15.78 -12.04
N THR A 103 -19.50 15.47 -11.46
CA THR A 103 -18.52 14.72 -12.24
C THR A 103 -19.10 13.32 -12.43
N PRO A 104 -19.16 12.78 -13.66
CA PRO A 104 -19.55 11.41 -13.87
C PRO A 104 -18.65 10.53 -13.00
N THR A 105 -19.17 9.40 -12.50
CA THR A 105 -18.38 8.24 -12.06
C THR A 105 -17.65 7.67 -13.27
N CYS A 106 -16.75 8.46 -13.85
CA CYS A 106 -15.74 8.01 -14.77
C CYS A 106 -14.79 7.21 -13.89
N ARG A 107 -14.64 5.92 -14.21
CA ARG A 107 -13.47 5.14 -13.79
C ARG A 107 -12.26 6.03 -14.12
N ARG A 108 -11.72 6.75 -13.14
CA ARG A 108 -10.45 7.46 -13.34
C ARG A 108 -9.45 6.34 -13.42
N GLU A 109 -9.19 5.87 -14.64
CA GLU A 109 -8.04 5.03 -14.92
C GLU A 109 -6.87 5.68 -14.21
N LEU A 110 -6.24 4.89 -13.35
CA LEU A 110 -5.04 5.30 -12.65
C LEU A 110 -4.00 5.58 -13.72
N ASN A 111 -3.86 6.84 -14.10
CA ASN A 111 -2.88 7.27 -15.09
C ASN A 111 -1.49 7.19 -14.44
N VAL A 112 -0.87 6.03 -14.56
CA VAL A 112 0.47 5.71 -14.08
C VAL A 112 1.34 5.24 -15.26
N PRO A 113 1.87 6.16 -16.08
CA PRO A 113 2.56 5.81 -17.33
C PRO A 113 3.79 4.91 -17.15
N SER A 114 4.41 4.92 -15.97
CA SER A 114 5.55 4.04 -15.67
C SER A 114 5.14 2.62 -15.27
N TYR A 115 3.86 2.35 -15.03
CA TYR A 115 3.39 1.03 -14.64
C TYR A 115 3.25 0.10 -15.85
N LYS A 116 3.96 -1.02 -15.83
CA LYS A 116 3.95 -2.04 -16.88
C LYS A 116 4.36 -3.40 -16.31
N ASP A 117 3.76 -4.49 -16.81
CA ASP A 117 4.12 -5.87 -16.47
C ASP A 117 4.11 -6.17 -14.95
N GLY A 118 3.14 -5.58 -14.26
CA GLY A 118 2.93 -5.81 -12.82
C GLY A 118 3.77 -4.93 -11.89
N GLY A 119 4.53 -3.95 -12.41
CA GLY A 119 5.36 -3.07 -11.59
C GLY A 119 5.64 -1.72 -12.24
N PHE A 120 6.33 -0.84 -11.50
CA PHE A 120 6.73 0.47 -11.99
C PHE A 120 8.15 0.45 -12.54
N TRP A 121 8.34 1.03 -13.73
CA TRP A 121 9.62 1.11 -14.41
C TRP A 121 10.25 2.48 -14.20
N VAL A 122 11.49 2.48 -13.71
CA VAL A 122 12.27 3.71 -13.60
C VAL A 122 12.73 4.09 -15.00
N ALA A 123 12.39 5.31 -15.43
CA ALA A 123 12.83 5.83 -16.71
C ALA A 123 14.36 5.93 -16.71
N ALA A 124 15.03 5.46 -17.77
CA ALA A 124 16.48 5.54 -17.94
C ALA A 124 17.00 6.97 -18.20
N ARG A 125 16.33 8.00 -17.65
CA ARG A 125 16.69 9.40 -17.81
C ARG A 125 17.39 9.86 -16.54
N GLY A 126 18.72 9.76 -16.53
CA GLY A 126 19.60 10.26 -15.48
C GLY A 126 20.38 9.20 -14.72
N SER A 127 21.32 9.63 -13.88
CA SER A 127 22.20 8.81 -13.04
C SER A 127 21.54 8.22 -11.78
N LEU A 128 20.20 8.19 -11.73
CA LEU A 128 19.46 7.71 -10.55
C LEU A 128 19.44 6.18 -10.53
N SER A 129 20.17 5.61 -9.57
CA SER A 129 20.14 4.17 -9.32
C SER A 129 18.81 3.73 -8.69
N LEU A 130 18.37 2.49 -8.93
CA LEU A 130 17.16 1.94 -8.31
C LEU A 130 17.13 2.11 -6.78
N PRO A 131 18.22 1.87 -6.03
CA PRO A 131 18.24 2.10 -4.59
C PRO A 131 17.96 3.56 -4.19
N MET A 132 18.40 4.54 -5.01
CA MET A 132 18.12 5.95 -4.75
C MET A 132 16.63 6.26 -4.91
N VAL A 133 15.99 5.72 -5.95
CA VAL A 133 14.55 5.92 -6.18
C VAL A 133 13.75 5.23 -5.08
N GLU A 134 14.09 4.01 -4.72
CA GLU A 134 13.45 3.28 -3.60
C GLU A 134 13.55 4.06 -2.28
N ASN A 135 14.76 4.52 -1.93
CA ASN A 135 14.97 5.29 -0.72
C ASN A 135 14.25 6.66 -0.76
N ALA A 136 14.13 7.28 -1.93
CA ALA A 136 13.36 8.52 -2.07
C ALA A 136 11.86 8.30 -1.81
N ILE A 137 11.29 7.23 -2.39
CA ILE A 137 9.90 6.83 -2.15
C ILE A 137 9.69 6.51 -0.67
N HIS A 138 10.58 5.70 -0.07
CA HIS A 138 10.47 5.34 1.34
C HIS A 138 10.52 6.56 2.25
N ARG A 139 11.48 7.47 2.07
CA ARG A 139 11.57 8.70 2.87
C ARG A 139 10.32 9.57 2.74
N HIS A 140 9.82 9.75 1.51
CA HIS A 140 8.60 10.51 1.28
C HIS A 140 7.40 9.90 2.01
N LEU A 141 7.23 8.59 1.90
CA LEU A 141 6.10 7.89 2.53
C LEU A 141 6.26 7.79 4.04
N TRP A 142 7.47 7.63 4.57
CA TRP A 142 7.71 7.67 6.02
C TRP A 142 7.38 9.03 6.62
N ALA A 143 7.70 10.13 5.93
CA ALA A 143 7.33 11.47 6.40
C ALA A 143 5.81 11.66 6.47
N ARG A 144 5.05 11.01 5.58
CA ARG A 144 3.60 11.18 5.45
C ARG A 144 2.77 10.16 6.25
N LEU A 145 3.23 8.92 6.29
CA LEU A 145 2.51 7.74 6.80
C LEU A 145 3.26 7.05 7.95
N GLY A 146 4.43 7.56 8.35
CA GLY A 146 5.30 6.91 9.32
C GLY A 146 5.92 5.62 8.79
N GLN A 147 6.66 4.94 9.66
CA GLN A 147 7.27 3.65 9.36
C GLN A 147 6.36 2.53 9.87
N GLY A 148 5.85 1.70 8.96
CA GLY A 148 5.23 0.44 9.35
C GLY A 148 6.31 -0.57 9.69
N LEU A 149 6.56 -0.82 10.97
CA LEU A 149 7.46 -1.92 11.36
C LEU A 149 6.65 -3.20 11.46
N VAL A 150 7.06 -4.19 10.67
CA VAL A 150 6.43 -5.50 10.62
C VAL A 150 7.38 -6.51 11.23
N TYR A 151 6.91 -7.21 12.25
CA TYR A 151 7.60 -8.38 12.80
C TYR A 151 7.15 -9.61 12.00
N CYS A 152 8.06 -10.18 11.21
CA CYS A 152 7.81 -11.37 10.41
C CYS A 152 8.49 -12.59 11.03
N TYR A 153 7.67 -13.57 11.39
CA TYR A 153 8.12 -14.83 11.97
C TYR A 153 8.54 -15.87 10.93
N GLY A 154 8.31 -15.61 9.64
CA GLY A 154 8.73 -16.52 8.57
C GLY A 154 10.16 -16.29 8.05
N CYS A 155 10.77 -15.15 8.37
CA CYS A 155 12.06 -14.73 7.80
C CYS A 155 13.31 -15.21 8.52
N ASP A 156 13.19 -15.81 9.70
CA ASP A 156 14.33 -16.23 10.52
C ASP A 156 13.92 -17.41 11.41
N SER A 157 14.83 -18.38 11.59
CA SER A 157 14.66 -19.54 12.48
C SER A 157 14.80 -19.17 13.94
N ASP A 158 15.50 -18.07 14.25
CA ASP A 158 15.94 -17.73 15.59
C ASP A 158 15.08 -16.63 16.25
N GLY A 159 14.10 -16.08 15.52
CA GLY A 159 13.15 -15.09 16.04
C GLY A 159 12.46 -14.25 14.96
N PRO A 160 11.59 -13.31 15.33
CA PRO A 160 10.92 -12.46 14.34
C PRO A 160 11.88 -11.42 13.74
N LYS A 161 12.07 -11.47 12.42
CA LYS A 161 12.80 -10.43 11.69
C LYS A 161 11.92 -9.20 11.51
N ARG A 162 12.50 -8.01 11.75
CA ARG A 162 11.80 -6.72 11.59
C ARG A 162 12.01 -6.14 10.20
N HIS A 163 10.92 -5.90 9.47
CA HIS A 163 10.92 -5.22 8.18
C HIS A 163 10.47 -3.77 8.31
N LYS A 164 11.14 -2.86 7.60
CA LYS A 164 10.84 -1.40 7.61
C LYS A 164 10.24 -0.89 6.30
N GLU A 165 10.21 -1.71 5.25
CA GLU A 165 9.73 -1.36 3.91
C GLU A 165 8.20 -1.49 3.78
N TRP A 166 7.47 -1.45 4.89
CA TRP A 166 6.02 -1.62 4.92
C TRP A 166 5.34 -0.32 5.34
N PHE A 167 4.21 -0.05 4.69
CA PHE A 167 3.44 1.17 4.88
C PHE A 167 2.00 0.77 5.17
N ARG A 168 1.49 1.23 6.30
CA ARG A 168 0.07 1.10 6.64
C ARG A 168 -0.63 2.35 6.14
N LEU A 169 -1.64 2.19 5.29
CA LEU A 169 -2.41 3.30 4.76
C LEU A 169 -3.89 2.95 4.59
N PRO A 170 -4.78 3.94 4.62
CA PRO A 170 -6.16 3.76 4.22
C PRO A 170 -6.25 3.25 2.78
N ILE A 171 -7.19 2.34 2.51
CA ILE A 171 -7.43 1.81 1.16
C ILE A 171 -7.77 2.95 0.18
N SER A 172 -8.46 4.00 0.65
CA SER A 172 -8.77 5.20 -0.13
C SER A 172 -7.54 5.97 -0.63
N GLU A 173 -6.38 5.79 0.01
CA GLU A 173 -5.12 6.45 -0.38
C GLU A 173 -4.32 5.65 -1.43
N LEU A 174 -4.74 4.42 -1.78
CA LEU A 174 -4.04 3.60 -2.78
C LEU A 174 -3.87 4.32 -4.14
N PRO A 175 -4.88 5.02 -4.70
CA PRO A 175 -4.67 5.75 -5.94
C PRO A 175 -3.65 6.88 -5.85
N ARG A 176 -3.48 7.47 -4.67
CA ARG A 176 -2.45 8.50 -4.44
C ARG A 176 -1.08 7.83 -4.33
N LEU A 177 -0.97 6.71 -3.60
CA LEU A 177 0.26 5.93 -3.51
C LEU A 177 0.80 5.56 -4.89
N PHE A 178 -0.06 5.05 -5.78
CA PHE A 178 0.31 4.68 -7.15
C PHE A 178 0.88 5.87 -7.93
N ARG A 179 0.23 7.04 -7.85
CA ARG A 179 0.69 8.27 -8.50
C ARG A 179 2.01 8.78 -7.93
N THR A 180 2.19 8.70 -6.61
CA THR A 180 3.45 9.05 -5.94
C THR A 180 4.58 8.15 -6.43
N VAL A 181 4.41 6.83 -6.45
CA VAL A 181 5.43 5.90 -6.96
C VAL A 181 5.74 6.18 -8.43
N ASP A 182 4.71 6.40 -9.24
CA ASP A 182 4.85 6.74 -10.65
C ASP A 182 5.64 8.05 -10.88
N SER A 183 5.42 9.10 -10.07
CA SER A 183 6.15 10.36 -10.23
C SER A 183 7.64 10.20 -9.90
N PHE A 184 7.97 9.49 -8.81
CA PHE A 184 9.36 9.11 -8.48
C PHE A 184 10.00 8.28 -9.59
N CYS A 185 9.32 7.27 -10.13
CA CYS A 185 9.84 6.42 -11.21
C CYS A 185 10.07 7.20 -12.51
N ARG A 186 9.30 8.25 -12.77
CA ARG A 186 9.49 9.13 -13.93
C ARG A 186 10.50 10.25 -13.69
N GLY A 187 10.98 10.43 -12.46
CA GLY A 187 11.84 11.56 -12.09
C GLY A 187 11.11 12.91 -12.06
N VAL A 188 9.77 12.88 -11.93
CA VAL A 188 8.96 14.08 -11.74
C VAL A 188 8.73 14.22 -10.24
N SER A 189 9.39 15.17 -9.59
CA SER A 189 9.13 15.47 -8.17
C SER A 189 7.71 16.01 -8.00
N ASP A 190 6.93 15.42 -7.08
CA ASP A 190 5.66 16.00 -6.60
C ASP A 190 6.00 17.33 -5.91
N SER A 191 5.78 18.45 -6.62
CA SER A 191 5.79 19.82 -6.10
C SER A 191 4.56 20.09 -5.24
#